data_AF-A0A1V9XDZ9-F1
#
_entry.id   AF-A0A1V9XDZ9-F1
#
_cell.length_a   1.000
_cell.length_b   1.000
_cell.length_c   1.000
_cell.angle_alpha   90.00
_cell.angle_beta   90.00
_cell.angle_gamma   90.00
#
_symmetry.space_group_name_H-M   'P 1'
#
loop_
_entity.id
_entity.type
_entity.pdbx_description
1 polymer ?
#
loop_
_entity_poly.entity_id
_entity_poly.type
_entity_poly.pdbx_seq_one_letter_code
_entity_poly.pdbx_strand_id
1 'polypeptide(L)'
;MAEKLRILQAQADLAEGKFARKDSRALNSHRALEMTVGPIKSADGSCLVRFGNTCVLCGMRAEITEKQLGDNFQDVNISVQVQLPFRNIGWVLPAQS
;
A
#
# COMPACT_ATOMS: atom_id res chain seq x y z
N MET A 1 6.87 25.39 1.50
CA MET A 1 6.01 26.22 2.38
C MET A 1 4.53 25.88 2.23
N ALA A 2 3.99 25.76 1.01
CA ALA A 2 2.57 25.47 0.76
C ALA A 2 2.05 24.10 1.28
N GLU A 3 2.82 23.03 1.16
CA GLU A 3 2.43 21.67 1.62
C GLU A 3 2.09 21.64 3.12
N LYS A 4 2.98 22.21 3.94
CA LYS A 4 2.82 22.28 5.40
C LYS A 4 1.59 23.09 5.80
N LEU A 5 1.34 24.21 5.10
CA LEU A 5 0.16 25.04 5.35
C LEU A 5 -1.14 24.26 5.06
N ARG A 6 -1.17 23.46 3.98
CA ARG A 6 -2.33 22.62 3.64
C ARG A 6 -2.62 21.56 4.68
N ILE A 7 -1.57 20.94 5.24
CA ILE A 7 -1.72 19.93 6.31
C ILE A 7 -2.25 20.59 7.58
N LEU A 8 -1.66 21.72 7.98
CA LEU A 8 -2.08 22.44 9.19
C LEU A 8 -3.52 22.93 9.11
N GLN A 9 -3.95 23.45 7.95
CA GLN A 9 -5.35 23.86 7.75
C GLN A 9 -6.31 22.68 7.91
N ALA A 10 -6.00 21.53 7.30
CA ALA A 10 -6.84 20.34 7.41
C ALA A 10 -6.93 19.80 8.85
N GLN A 11 -5.85 19.93 9.63
CA GLN A 11 -5.85 19.58 11.05
C GLN A 11 -6.72 20.53 11.89
N ALA A 12 -6.71 21.83 11.58
CA ALA A 12 -7.56 22.82 12.25
C ALA A 12 -9.04 22.59 11.95
N ASP A 13 -9.40 22.36 10.67
CA ASP A 13 -10.79 22.08 10.27
C ASP A 13 -11.36 20.83 10.97
N LEU A 14 -10.49 19.83 11.21
CA LEU A 14 -10.85 18.64 11.99
C LEU A 14 -11.09 18.94 13.47
N ALA A 15 -10.26 19.78 14.09
CA ALA A 15 -10.43 20.16 15.49
C ALA A 15 -11.70 20.98 15.73
N GLU A 16 -12.11 21.81 14.76
CA GLU A 16 -13.33 22.64 14.84
C GLU A 16 -14.63 21.87 14.45
N GLY A 17 -14.52 20.59 14.07
CA GLY A 17 -15.68 19.81 13.61
C GLY A 17 -16.21 20.20 12.23
N LYS A 18 -15.46 20.99 11.46
CA LYS A 18 -15.78 21.42 10.09
C LYS A 18 -15.18 20.51 9.01
N PHE A 19 -14.64 19.36 9.41
CA PHE A 19 -13.98 18.45 8.48
C PHE A 19 -14.95 17.89 7.45
N ALA A 20 -14.71 18.24 6.20
CA ALA A 20 -15.31 17.59 5.04
C ALA A 20 -14.23 16.81 4.28
N ARG A 21 -14.56 15.58 3.91
CA ARG A 21 -13.68 14.78 3.05
C ARG A 21 -13.59 15.44 1.68
N LYS A 22 -12.37 15.67 1.19
CA LYS A 22 -12.12 16.31 -0.12
C LYS A 22 -12.72 15.58 -1.32
N ASP A 23 -12.98 14.29 -1.16
CA ASP A 23 -13.57 13.44 -2.20
C ASP A 23 -15.07 13.17 -1.97
N SER A 24 -15.72 13.96 -1.10
CA SER A 24 -17.16 13.94 -0.84
C SER A 24 -17.73 12.59 -0.38
N ARG A 25 -16.87 11.65 -0.01
CA ARG A 25 -17.27 10.33 0.50
C ARG A 25 -17.80 10.44 1.93
N ALA A 26 -18.78 9.60 2.29
CA ALA A 26 -19.27 9.48 3.67
C ALA A 26 -18.17 9.00 4.63
N LEU A 27 -18.19 9.37 5.91
CA LEU A 27 -17.11 9.02 6.86
C LEU A 27 -16.87 7.51 7.00
N ASN A 28 -17.89 6.70 6.77
CA ASN A 28 -17.84 5.23 6.82
C ASN A 28 -17.57 4.55 5.46
N SER A 29 -17.22 5.29 4.40
CA SER A 29 -17.00 4.69 3.08
C SER A 29 -15.52 4.59 2.67
N HIS A 30 -15.20 3.50 1.96
CA HIS A 30 -13.86 3.14 1.48
C HIS A 30 -13.60 3.64 0.06
N ARG A 31 -12.32 3.64 -0.39
CA ARG A 31 -11.99 3.93 -1.80
C ARG A 31 -12.29 2.69 -2.62
N ALA A 32 -12.42 2.84 -3.93
CA ALA A 32 -12.47 1.70 -4.84
C ALA A 32 -11.24 0.80 -4.59
N LEU A 33 -11.49 -0.50 -4.46
CA LEU A 33 -10.49 -1.53 -4.25
C LEU A 33 -10.43 -2.39 -5.50
N GLU A 34 -9.25 -2.50 -6.10
CA GLU A 34 -8.98 -3.44 -7.18
C GLU A 34 -7.80 -4.32 -6.78
N MET A 35 -7.89 -5.61 -7.11
CA MET A 35 -6.82 -6.57 -6.86
C MET A 35 -6.58 -7.46 -8.06
N THR A 36 -5.30 -7.68 -8.37
CA THR A 36 -4.87 -8.64 -9.38
C THR A 36 -3.93 -9.62 -8.72
N VAL A 37 -4.30 -10.90 -8.70
CA VAL A 37 -3.52 -11.99 -8.10
C VAL A 37 -2.61 -12.61 -9.16
N GLY A 38 -1.36 -12.93 -8.77
CA GLY A 38 -0.35 -13.50 -9.65
C GLY A 38 0.18 -12.59 -10.78
N PRO A 39 0.28 -11.25 -10.65
CA PRO A 39 0.77 -10.39 -11.72
C PRO A 39 2.27 -10.59 -12.03
N ILE A 40 3.05 -11.07 -11.05
CA ILE A 40 4.47 -11.39 -11.22
C ILE A 40 4.63 -12.91 -11.35
N LYS A 41 4.96 -13.38 -12.55
CA LYS A 41 5.11 -14.81 -12.86
C LYS A 41 6.35 -15.47 -12.24
N SER A 42 7.38 -14.68 -11.92
CA SER A 42 8.64 -15.17 -11.36
C SER A 42 8.63 -15.26 -9.83
N ALA A 43 7.58 -14.77 -9.17
CA ALA A 43 7.40 -14.87 -7.73
C ALA A 43 6.55 -16.11 -7.39
N ASP A 44 6.77 -16.72 -6.23
CA ASP A 44 5.99 -17.88 -5.79
C ASP A 44 4.53 -17.51 -5.49
N GLY A 45 4.31 -16.25 -5.09
CA GLY A 45 3.01 -15.63 -4.98
C GLY A 45 3.13 -14.12 -5.16
N SER A 46 2.12 -13.49 -5.74
CA SER A 46 2.11 -12.03 -5.88
C SER A 46 0.69 -11.46 -5.93
N CYS A 47 0.56 -10.20 -5.55
CA CYS A 47 -0.70 -9.47 -5.62
C CYS A 47 -0.43 -7.99 -5.86
N LEU A 48 -1.13 -7.41 -6.83
CA LEU A 48 -1.21 -5.96 -7.05
C LEU A 48 -2.51 -5.46 -6.46
N VAL A 49 -2.43 -4.57 -5.48
CA VAL A 49 -3.60 -3.98 -4.82
C VAL A 49 -3.64 -2.48 -5.10
N ARG A 50 -4.81 -2.01 -5.51
CA ARG A 50 -5.10 -0.59 -5.71
C ARG A 50 -6.23 -0.17 -4.79
N PHE A 51 -6.01 0.92 -4.06
CA PHE A 51 -7.00 1.50 -3.15
C PHE A 51 -7.20 2.99 -3.47
N GLY A 52 -8.04 3.25 -4.46
CA GLY A 52 -8.08 4.51 -5.21
C GLY A 52 -6.75 4.77 -5.90
N ASN A 53 -6.10 5.90 -5.60
CA ASN A 53 -4.83 6.28 -6.23
C ASN A 53 -3.60 5.65 -5.55
N THR A 54 -3.79 4.92 -4.45
CA THR A 54 -2.70 4.20 -3.78
C THR A 54 -2.52 2.85 -4.47
N CYS A 55 -1.28 2.53 -4.83
CA CYS A 55 -0.90 1.26 -5.45
C CYS A 55 0.17 0.57 -4.61
N VAL A 56 0.01 -0.72 -4.36
CA VAL A 56 0.97 -1.57 -3.65
C VAL A 56 1.12 -2.88 -4.43
N LEU A 57 2.36 -3.24 -4.74
CA LEU A 57 2.70 -4.54 -5.30
C LEU A 57 3.36 -5.37 -4.21
N CYS A 58 2.81 -6.54 -3.94
CA CYS A 58 3.38 -7.54 -3.03
C CYS A 58 3.82 -8.75 -3.84
N GLY A 59 5.03 -9.24 -3.56
CA GLY A 59 5.55 -10.50 -4.06
C GLY A 59 6.17 -11.27 -2.90
N MET A 60 5.97 -12.58 -2.88
CA MET A 60 6.63 -13.49 -1.95
C MET A 60 7.65 -14.34 -2.70
N ARG A 61 8.76 -14.62 -2.02
CA ARG A 61 9.74 -15.60 -2.43
C ARG A 61 9.92 -16.58 -1.28
N ALA A 62 9.74 -17.86 -1.55
CA ALA A 62 10.00 -18.94 -0.64
C ALA A 62 11.37 -19.54 -0.95
N GLU A 63 12.16 -19.78 0.09
CA GLU A 63 13.45 -20.43 -0.03
C GLU A 63 13.52 -21.56 0.99
N ILE A 64 14.10 -22.69 0.57
CA ILE A 64 14.44 -23.78 1.48
C ILE A 64 15.84 -23.46 2.01
N THR A 65 15.97 -23.34 3.32
CA THR A 65 17.25 -23.07 3.98
C THR A 65 17.71 -24.32 4.73
N GLU A 66 19.01 -24.62 4.64
CA GLU A 66 19.62 -25.68 5.43
C GLU A 66 19.68 -25.26 6.91
N LYS A 67 19.22 -26.17 7.75
CA LYS A 67 19.19 -26.00 9.20
C LYS A 67 20.58 -26.28 9.78
N GLN A 68 21.04 -25.45 10.71
CA GLN A 68 22.30 -25.67 11.40
C GLN A 68 22.12 -26.58 12.62
N LEU A 69 23.19 -27.27 13.02
CA LEU A 69 23.16 -28.14 14.19
C LEU A 69 22.95 -27.29 15.46
N GLY A 70 21.77 -27.41 16.06
CA GLY A 70 21.36 -26.64 17.25
C GLY A 70 20.08 -25.83 17.08
N ASP A 71 19.59 -25.67 15.85
CA ASP A 71 18.34 -24.96 15.59
C ASP A 71 17.12 -25.79 16.06
N ASN A 72 16.05 -25.14 16.51
CA ASN A 72 14.82 -25.82 16.92
C ASN A 72 14.02 -26.33 15.71
N PHE A 73 13.26 -27.41 15.87
CA PHE A 73 12.55 -28.09 14.75
C PHE A 73 11.29 -27.36 14.24
N GLN A 74 10.95 -26.20 14.78
CA GLN A 74 9.66 -25.52 14.55
C GLN A 74 9.77 -24.12 13.94
N ASP A 75 10.96 -23.66 13.57
CA ASP A 75 11.14 -22.27 13.15
C ASP A 75 10.87 -22.11 11.64
N VAL A 76 9.68 -21.62 11.30
CA VAL A 76 9.37 -21.08 9.97
C VAL A 76 9.67 -19.59 10.00
N ASN A 77 10.63 -19.16 9.19
CA ASN A 77 11.02 -17.75 9.10
C ASN A 77 10.22 -17.02 8.03
N ILE A 78 9.54 -15.94 8.42
CA ILE A 78 8.86 -15.02 7.50
C ILE A 78 9.47 -13.63 7.70
N SER A 79 10.13 -13.12 6.67
CA SER A 79 10.61 -11.74 6.64
C SER A 79 9.69 -10.88 5.77
N VAL A 80 9.38 -9.67 6.24
CA VAL A 80 8.55 -8.71 5.51
C VAL A 80 9.38 -7.47 5.26
N GLN A 81 9.58 -7.14 3.98
CA GLN A 81 10.27 -5.93 3.56
C GLN A 81 9.29 -4.99 2.85
N VAL A 82 9.34 -3.71 3.20
CA VAL A 82 8.55 -2.65 2.55
C VAL A 82 9.49 -1.60 2.01
N GLN A 83 9.33 -1.25 0.73
CA GLN A 83 10.11 -0.21 0.07
C GLN A 83 9.17 0.82 -0.57
N LEU A 84 9.43 2.10 -0.33
CA LEU A 84 8.73 3.22 -0.95
C LEU A 84 9.69 3.89 -1.95
N PRO A 85 9.50 3.73 -3.28
CA PRO A 85 10.36 4.37 -4.26
C PRO A 85 10.15 5.89 -4.28
N PHE A 86 11.18 6.64 -4.68
CA PHE A 86 11.16 8.11 -4.76
C PHE A 86 10.04 8.67 -5.66
N ARG A 87 9.53 7.87 -6.61
CA ARG A 87 8.24 8.11 -7.28
C ARG A 87 7.40 6.86 -7.16
N ASN A 88 6.31 6.94 -6.42
CA ASN A 88 5.24 5.99 -6.57
C ASN A 88 4.48 6.36 -7.85
N ILE A 89 4.51 5.50 -8.87
CA ILE A 89 3.76 5.71 -10.11
C ILE A 89 2.28 5.54 -9.76
N GLY A 90 1.64 6.64 -9.40
CA GLY A 90 0.18 6.71 -9.39
C GLY A 90 -0.32 6.43 -10.80
N TRP A 91 -1.32 5.57 -10.91
CA TRP A 91 -1.96 5.30 -12.21
C TRP A 91 -2.61 6.58 -12.72
N VAL A 92 -2.08 7.15 -13.80
CA VAL A 92 -2.75 8.21 -14.57
C VAL A 92 -3.79 7.50 -15.43
N LEU A 93 -5.07 7.86 -15.29
CA LEU A 93 -6.07 7.43 -16.25
C LEU A 93 -5.56 7.79 -17.65
N PRO A 94 -5.52 6.88 -18.64
CA PRO A 94 -5.26 7.30 -20.01
C PRO A 94 -6.28 8.41 -20.31
N ALA A 95 -5.78 9.57 -20.74
CA ALA A 95 -6.64 10.69 -21.13
C ALA A 95 -7.66 10.14 -22.12
N GLN A 96 -8.94 10.13 -21.72
CA GLN A 96 -9.99 9.82 -22.68
C GLN A 96 -9.96 10.95 -23.72
N SER A 97 -9.72 10.55 -24.97
CA SER A 97 -9.75 11.42 -26.15
C SER A 97 -11.17 11.59 -26.64
#